data_AF-A0A177G7C2-F1
#
_entry.id   AF-A0A177G7C2-F1
#
_cell.length_a   1.000
_cell.length_b   1.000
_cell.length_c   1.000
_cell.angle_alpha   90.00
_cell.angle_beta   90.00
_cell.angle_gamma   90.00
#
_symmetry.space_group_name_H-M   'P 1'
#
loop_
_entity.id
_entity.type
_entity.pdbx_description
1 polymer ?
#
loop_
_entity_poly.entity_id
_entity_poly.type
_entity_poly.pdbx_seq_one_letter_code
_entity_poly.pdbx_strand_id
1 'polypeptide(L)'
;MNDETYKVAITRLGNRIRVGGTAELTGYNLRLSPDRRETLELSFSELFGGGDLSAATYWTGLRPCTPDGTPVVGPVPRFSNLWLNTGHGTLGWTMACGSGRLLADMIHGIKPEIPALDLSISRYG
;
A
#
# COMPACT_ATOMS: atom_id res chain seq x y z
N MET A 1 -6.72 -5.24 14.76
CA MET A 1 -6.78 -6.71 14.98
C MET A 1 -6.79 -7.36 13.61
N ASN A 2 -6.06 -8.47 13.43
CA ASN A 2 -6.07 -9.23 12.18
C ASN A 2 -6.90 -10.48 12.36
N ASP A 3 -7.85 -10.68 11.45
CA ASP A 3 -8.48 -11.97 11.22
C ASP A 3 -7.57 -12.77 10.28
N GLU A 4 -6.88 -13.77 10.82
CA GLU A 4 -5.97 -14.58 10.00
C GLU A 4 -6.68 -15.61 9.13
N THR A 5 -7.95 -15.92 9.43
CA THR A 5 -8.80 -16.84 8.67
C THR A 5 -9.22 -16.18 7.35
N TYR A 6 -9.65 -14.92 7.41
CA TYR A 6 -10.11 -14.17 6.23
C TYR A 6 -9.10 -13.17 5.69
N LYS A 7 -7.93 -13.02 6.34
CA LYS A 7 -6.88 -12.03 6.01
C LYS A 7 -7.44 -10.60 5.99
N VAL A 8 -8.23 -10.26 7.01
CA VAL A 8 -8.88 -8.96 7.18
C VAL A 8 -8.20 -8.18 8.31
N ALA A 9 -7.94 -6.91 8.07
CA ALA A 9 -7.45 -5.95 9.05
C ALA A 9 -8.59 -5.00 9.46
N ILE A 10 -8.81 -4.89 10.76
CA ILE A 10 -9.84 -4.01 11.35
C ILE A 10 -9.16 -2.98 12.25
N THR A 11 -9.40 -1.70 11.94
CA THR A 11 -8.76 -0.55 12.61
C THR A 11 -9.78 0.53 12.93
N ARG A 12 -9.82 0.97 14.20
CA ARG A 12 -10.59 2.14 14.63
C ARG A 12 -9.84 3.42 14.25
N LEU A 13 -10.51 4.34 13.57
CA LEU A 13 -10.01 5.65 13.14
C LEU A 13 -10.93 6.75 13.66
N GLY A 14 -10.63 7.28 14.85
CA GLY A 14 -11.52 8.21 15.55
C GLY A 14 -12.89 7.56 15.80
N ASN A 15 -13.96 8.19 15.31
CA ASN A 15 -15.34 7.71 15.44
C ASN A 15 -15.79 6.77 14.31
N ARG A 16 -14.85 6.26 13.50
CA ARG A 16 -15.14 5.33 12.40
C ARG A 16 -14.30 4.07 12.53
N ILE A 17 -14.76 3.01 11.89
CA ILE A 17 -14.00 1.77 11.75
C ILE A 17 -13.66 1.61 10.27
N ARG A 18 -12.41 1.25 9.99
CA ARG A 18 -11.96 0.83 8.67
C ARG A 18 -11.71 -0.66 8.72
N VAL A 19 -12.44 -1.37 7.87
CA VAL A 19 -12.26 -2.80 7.60
C VAL A 19 -11.64 -2.89 6.21
N GLY A 20 -10.50 -3.55 6.11
CA GLY A 20 -9.78 -3.71 4.85
C GLY A 20 -9.22 -5.10 4.75
N GLY A 21 -9.18 -5.63 3.54
CA GLY A 21 -8.65 -6.94 3.25
C GLY A 21 -8.61 -7.12 1.76
N THR A 22 -8.35 -8.36 1.35
CA THR A 22 -8.36 -8.82 -0.04
C THR A 22 -7.29 -8.18 -0.94
N ALA A 23 -6.74 -9.00 -1.82
CA ALA A 23 -5.78 -8.60 -2.84
C ALA A 23 -6.07 -9.42 -4.08
N GLU A 24 -6.13 -8.75 -5.24
CA GLU A 24 -6.50 -9.38 -6.49
C GLU A 24 -5.55 -8.92 -7.60
N LEU A 25 -5.24 -9.84 -8.51
CA LEU A 25 -4.48 -9.56 -9.73
C LEU A 25 -5.45 -9.36 -10.90
N THR A 26 -6.09 -8.19 -10.93
CA THR A 26 -7.18 -7.87 -11.88
C THR A 26 -6.84 -6.70 -12.80
N GLY A 27 -5.55 -6.40 -12.96
CA GLY A 27 -5.10 -5.22 -13.70
C GLY A 27 -5.58 -3.91 -13.05
N TYR A 28 -6.09 -2.99 -13.86
CA TYR A 28 -6.59 -1.68 -13.42
C TYR A 28 -8.09 -1.70 -13.05
N ASN A 29 -8.67 -2.88 -12.82
CA ASN A 29 -10.09 -3.01 -12.50
C ASN A 29 -10.40 -2.45 -11.10
N LEU A 30 -11.33 -1.49 -11.03
CA LEU A 30 -11.81 -0.87 -9.79
C LEU A 30 -13.21 -1.37 -9.38
N ARG A 31 -13.76 -2.38 -10.06
CA ARG A 31 -15.08 -2.93 -9.70
C ARG A 31 -15.07 -3.47 -8.28
N LEU A 32 -16.07 -3.07 -7.50
CA LEU A 32 -16.36 -3.66 -6.20
C LEU A 32 -16.98 -5.04 -6.41
N SER A 33 -16.33 -6.08 -5.89
CA SER A 33 -16.84 -7.44 -5.89
C SER A 33 -17.80 -7.65 -4.71
N PRO A 34 -19.07 -8.04 -4.94
CA PRO A 34 -20.04 -8.33 -3.89
C PRO A 34 -19.53 -9.37 -2.88
N ASP A 35 -18.95 -10.47 -3.37
CA ASP A 35 -18.45 -11.56 -2.53
C ASP A 35 -17.34 -11.10 -1.57
N ARG A 36 -16.49 -10.16 -2.02
CA ARG A 36 -15.44 -9.57 -1.18
C ARG A 36 -16.03 -8.68 -0.10
N ARG A 37 -17.06 -7.91 -0.46
CA ARG A 37 -17.79 -7.08 0.50
C ARG A 37 -18.45 -7.94 1.58
N GLU A 38 -19.15 -8.99 1.20
CA GLU A 38 -19.79 -9.92 2.15
C GLU A 38 -18.75 -10.55 3.10
N THR A 39 -17.58 -10.93 2.59
CA THR A 39 -16.50 -11.46 3.43
C THR A 39 -16.02 -10.44 4.49
N LEU A 40 -15.89 -9.17 4.12
CA LEU A 40 -15.48 -8.12 5.07
C LEU A 40 -16.56 -7.85 6.12
N GLU A 41 -17.84 -7.86 5.72
CA GLU A 41 -18.98 -7.69 6.62
C GLU A 41 -19.11 -8.86 7.61
N LEU A 42 -18.93 -10.09 7.13
CA LEU A 42 -18.96 -11.30 7.96
C LEU A 42 -17.86 -11.26 9.02
N SER A 43 -16.59 -11.08 8.59
CA SER A 43 -15.44 -11.02 9.51
C SER A 43 -15.60 -9.89 10.54
N PHE A 44 -16.13 -8.74 10.13
CA PHE A 44 -16.43 -7.66 11.06
C PHE A 44 -17.51 -8.05 12.09
N SER A 45 -18.62 -8.63 11.63
CA SER A 45 -19.77 -8.97 12.49
C SER A 45 -19.47 -10.11 13.47
N GLU A 46 -18.64 -11.07 13.07
CA GLU A 46 -18.23 -12.18 13.95
C GLU A 46 -17.29 -11.71 15.07
N LEU A 47 -16.43 -10.73 14.78
CA LEU A 47 -15.45 -10.21 15.74
C LEU A 47 -15.99 -9.04 16.58
N PHE A 48 -16.98 -8.30 16.06
CA PHE A 48 -17.50 -7.08 16.69
C PHE A 48 -19.02 -7.01 16.59
N GLY A 49 -19.70 -6.91 17.74
CA GLY A 49 -21.15 -6.71 17.81
C GLY A 49 -21.60 -5.24 17.76
N GLY A 50 -20.80 -4.33 17.21
CA GLY A 50 -21.09 -2.89 17.19
C GLY A 50 -20.75 -2.22 15.87
N GLY A 51 -21.37 -1.07 15.58
CA GLY A 51 -21.26 -0.37 14.29
C GLY A 51 -22.50 -0.56 13.40
N ASP A 52 -22.75 0.39 12.51
CA ASP A 52 -23.87 0.36 11.57
C ASP A 52 -23.37 0.03 10.16
N LEU A 53 -23.52 -1.23 9.75
CA LEU A 53 -23.15 -1.69 8.41
C LEU A 53 -24.02 -1.05 7.31
N SER A 54 -25.25 -0.61 7.61
CA SER A 54 -26.09 0.07 6.63
C SER A 54 -25.54 1.44 6.24
N ALA A 55 -24.74 2.05 7.12
CA ALA A 55 -24.02 3.30 6.88
C ALA A 55 -22.60 3.10 6.32
N ALA A 56 -22.19 1.87 6.01
CA ALA A 56 -20.85 1.58 5.51
C ALA A 56 -20.63 2.12 4.09
N THR A 57 -19.40 2.60 3.84
CA THR A 57 -18.96 3.05 2.52
C THR A 57 -17.88 2.09 2.00
N TYR A 58 -18.00 1.69 0.73
CA TYR A 58 -17.11 0.70 0.11
C TYR A 58 -16.29 1.34 -1.00
N TRP A 59 -15.03 0.93 -1.12
CA TRP A 59 -14.14 1.34 -2.19
C TRP A 59 -13.08 0.28 -2.44
N THR A 60 -12.50 0.32 -3.63
CA THR A 60 -11.32 -0.44 -4.03
C THR A 60 -10.23 0.55 -4.43
N GLY A 61 -8.99 0.08 -4.47
CA GLY A 61 -7.86 0.90 -4.90
C GLY A 61 -6.76 0.04 -5.48
N LEU A 62 -5.98 0.63 -6.39
CA LEU A 62 -4.84 -0.02 -7.00
C LEU A 62 -3.60 0.19 -6.12
N ARG A 63 -2.81 -0.87 -5.96
CA ARG A 63 -1.54 -0.81 -5.24
C ARG A 63 -0.42 -0.82 -6.29
N PRO A 64 0.37 0.26 -6.43
CA PRO A 64 1.52 0.24 -7.32
C PRO A 64 2.56 -0.72 -6.73
N CYS A 65 2.77 -1.83 -7.42
CA CYS A 65 3.71 -2.88 -7.03
C CYS A 65 4.73 -3.08 -8.14
N THR A 66 5.95 -3.44 -7.74
CA THR A 66 7.01 -3.91 -8.62
C THR A 66 6.99 -5.45 -8.72
N PRO A 67 7.61 -6.05 -9.76
CA PRO A 67 7.64 -7.51 -9.92
C PRO A 67 8.28 -8.27 -8.75
N ASP A 68 9.23 -7.66 -8.05
CA ASP A 68 9.94 -8.23 -6.89
C ASP A 68 9.38 -7.74 -5.54
N GLY A 69 8.37 -6.87 -5.55
CA GLY A 69 7.77 -6.27 -4.35
C GLY A 69 8.59 -5.15 -3.68
N THR A 70 9.85 -4.96 -4.06
CA THR A 70 10.72 -3.90 -3.53
C THR A 70 10.39 -2.58 -4.23
N PRO A 71 10.22 -1.45 -3.53
CA PRO A 71 9.92 -0.17 -4.20
C PRO A 71 11.06 0.26 -5.14
N VAL A 72 10.73 1.14 -6.08
CA VAL A 72 11.72 1.86 -6.89
C VAL A 72 11.87 3.27 -6.32
N VAL A 73 13.05 3.57 -5.77
CA VAL A 73 13.39 4.88 -5.21
C VAL A 73 14.77 5.29 -5.68
N GLY A 74 14.89 6.42 -6.37
CA GLY A 74 16.17 6.96 -6.82
C GLY A 74 16.17 7.53 -8.24
N PRO A 75 17.35 7.84 -8.79
CA PRO A 75 17.50 8.47 -10.10
C PRO A 75 17.26 7.46 -11.22
N VAL A 76 16.85 7.96 -12.40
CA VAL A 76 16.76 7.15 -13.62
C VAL A 76 18.04 7.36 -14.44
N PRO A 77 18.89 6.32 -14.68
CA PRO A 77 20.24 6.50 -15.23
C PRO A 77 20.33 7.26 -16.57
N ARG A 78 19.30 7.15 -17.42
CA ARG A 78 19.28 7.77 -18.75
C ARG A 78 18.90 9.25 -18.73
N PHE A 79 18.43 9.77 -17.59
CA PHE A 79 17.88 11.12 -17.49
C PHE A 79 18.42 11.81 -16.24
N SER A 80 19.20 12.88 -16.42
CA SER A 80 19.86 13.59 -15.33
C SER A 80 18.90 14.33 -14.38
N ASN A 81 17.64 14.49 -14.78
CA ASN A 81 16.62 15.27 -14.07
C ASN A 81 15.35 14.44 -13.74
N LEU A 82 15.41 13.11 -13.81
CA LEU A 82 14.28 12.24 -13.52
C LEU A 82 14.55 11.33 -12.31
N TRP A 83 13.58 11.31 -11.40
CA TRP A 83 13.62 10.57 -10.15
C TRP A 83 12.33 9.79 -9.95
N LEU A 84 12.42 8.62 -9.33
CA LEU A 84 11.28 7.75 -9.03
C LEU A 84 11.15 7.54 -7.52
N ASN A 85 9.90 7.42 -7.08
CA ASN A 85 9.53 6.99 -5.73
C ASN A 85 8.15 6.33 -5.81
N THR A 86 8.14 5.06 -6.21
CA THR A 86 6.91 4.30 -6.51
C THR A 86 7.09 2.82 -6.19
N GLY A 87 6.02 2.03 -6.35
CA GLY A 87 6.10 0.58 -6.23
C GLY A 87 6.04 0.05 -4.81
N HIS A 88 5.63 0.86 -3.82
CA HIS A 88 5.62 0.49 -2.39
C HIS A 88 4.56 -0.55 -2.01
N GLY A 89 3.71 -0.99 -2.93
CA GLY A 89 2.69 -2.00 -2.70
C GLY A 89 1.77 -1.68 -1.53
N THR A 90 1.62 -2.63 -0.61
CA THR A 90 0.79 -2.49 0.61
C THR A 90 1.44 -1.60 1.69
N LEU A 91 2.73 -1.28 1.55
CA LEU A 91 3.53 -0.60 2.57
C LEU A 91 3.78 0.88 2.27
N GLY A 92 3.08 1.46 1.28
CA GLY A 92 3.26 2.87 0.89
C GLY A 92 3.15 3.85 2.06
N TRP A 93 2.13 3.71 2.91
CA TRP A 93 1.99 4.55 4.11
C TRP A 93 3.12 4.33 5.12
N THR A 94 3.50 3.08 5.35
CA THR A 94 4.58 2.72 6.29
C THR A 94 5.93 3.31 5.86
N MET A 95 6.21 3.27 4.55
CA MET A 95 7.50 3.70 4.00
C MET A 95 7.54 5.17 3.59
N ALA A 96 6.41 5.89 3.57
CA ALA A 96 6.30 7.22 2.98
C ALA A 96 7.37 8.21 3.45
N CYS A 97 7.54 8.37 4.78
CA CYS A 97 8.50 9.33 5.33
C CYS A 97 9.95 8.90 5.06
N GLY A 98 10.26 7.61 5.20
CA GLY A 98 11.59 7.06 4.95
C GLY A 98 12.01 7.20 3.49
N SER A 99 11.13 6.82 2.55
CA SER A 99 11.39 6.99 1.12
C SER A 99 11.49 8.45 0.70
N GLY A 100 10.69 9.34 1.30
CA GLY A 100 10.76 10.78 1.05
C GLY A 100 12.09 11.39 1.50
N ARG A 101 12.53 11.07 2.72
CA ARG A 101 13.83 11.49 3.26
C ARG A 101 14.99 10.97 2.41
N LEU A 102 14.98 9.67 2.11
CA LEU A 102 15.98 9.02 1.27
C LEU A 102 16.11 9.72 -0.08
N LEU A 103 14.99 9.94 -0.77
CA LEU A 103 14.99 10.59 -2.07
C LEU A 103 15.50 12.04 -1.98
N ALA A 104 15.07 12.79 -0.96
CA ALA A 104 15.51 14.15 -0.75
C ALA A 104 17.03 14.25 -0.53
N ASP A 105 17.61 13.33 0.26
CA ASP A 105 19.05 13.29 0.49
C ASP A 105 19.81 13.03 -0.84
N MET A 106 19.36 12.05 -1.63
CA MET A 106 19.96 11.77 -2.94
C MET A 106 19.90 12.96 -3.89
N ILE A 107 18.77 13.66 -3.96
CA ILE A 107 18.59 14.84 -4.83
C ILE A 107 19.55 15.96 -4.46
N HIS A 108 19.81 16.16 -3.16
CA HIS A 108 20.73 17.20 -2.68
C HIS A 108 22.21 16.76 -2.64
N GLY A 109 22.54 15.54 -3.08
CA GLY A 109 23.89 14.99 -2.97
C GLY A 109 24.33 14.71 -1.53
N ILE A 110 23.37 14.61 -0.61
CA ILE A 110 23.61 14.23 0.79
C ILE A 110 23.68 12.70 0.86
N LYS A 111 24.68 12.17 1.56
CA LYS A 111 24.80 10.72 1.77
C LYS A 111 23.58 10.24 2.57
N PRO A 112 22.76 9.31 2.05
CA PRO A 112 21.63 8.80 2.79
C PRO A 112 22.03 8.02 4.05
N GLU A 113 21.14 8.02 5.04
CA GLU A 113 21.32 7.32 6.32
C GLU A 113 21.26 5.78 6.18
N ILE A 114 20.60 5.29 5.12
CA ILE A 114 20.47 3.87 4.80
C ILE A 114 21.04 3.56 3.40
N PRO A 115 21.56 2.34 3.16
CA PRO A 115 21.88 1.88 1.81
C PRO A 115 20.63 1.85 0.92
N ALA A 116 20.79 2.12 -0.38
CA ALA A 116 19.65 2.21 -1.31
C ALA A 116 19.98 1.80 -2.76
N LEU A 117 21.09 1.10 -2.98
CA LEU A 117 21.50 0.64 -4.32
C LEU A 117 20.48 -0.36 -4.91
N ASP A 118 19.88 -1.18 -4.05
CA ASP A 118 18.83 -2.15 -4.36
C ASP A 118 17.47 -1.52 -4.69
N LEU A 119 17.30 -0.22 -4.41
CA LEU A 119 16.07 0.52 -4.73
C LEU A 119 16.09 1.15 -6.13
N SER A 120 17.22 1.13 -6.82
CA SER A 120 17.35 1.69 -8.17
C SER A 120 16.53 0.93 -9.21
N ILE A 121 15.97 1.65 -10.19
CA ILE A 121 15.30 1.07 -11.36
C ILE A 121 16.24 0.21 -12.20
N SER A 122 17.56 0.44 -12.13
CA SER A 122 18.59 -0.32 -12.85
C SER A 122 18.59 -1.81 -12.54
N ARG A 123 17.96 -2.26 -11.45
CA ARG A 123 17.89 -3.68 -11.11
C ARG A 123 17.08 -4.51 -12.12
N TYR A 124 16.30 -3.88 -12.99
CA TYR A 124 15.51 -4.56 -14.03
C TYR A 124 16.18 -4.59 -15.42
N GLY A 125 17.40 -4.05 -15.57
CA GLY A 125 18.12 -3.97 -16.85
C GLY A 125 18.11 -2.58 -17.47
#